data_AF-C4WN90-F1
#
_entry.id   AF-C4WN90-F1
#
_cell.length_a   1.000
_cell.length_b   1.000
_cell.length_c   1.000
_cell.angle_alpha   90.00
_cell.angle_beta   90.00
_cell.angle_gamma   90.00
#
_symmetry.space_group_name_H-M   'P 1'
#
loop_
_entity.id
_entity.type
_entity.pdbx_description
1 polymer ?
#
loop_
_entity_poly.entity_id
_entity_poly.type
_entity_poly.pdbx_seq_one_letter_code
_entity_poly.pdbx_strand_id
1 'polypeptide(L)' 'MSAVAQENEYDDEIELVLAYHKGDARAAIEALLKDRDFLVKEVAIASMAVSHGYTRGWKPTVFVK' A
#
# COMPACT_ATOMS: atom_id res chain seq x y z
N MET A 1 1.37 -12.63 -22.76
CA MET A 1 1.19 -11.19 -23.05
C MET A 1 0.90 -10.36 -21.79
N SER A 2 0.97 -10.91 -20.58
CA SER A 2 0.47 -10.24 -19.36
C SER A 2 1.53 -9.91 -18.32
N ALA A 3 2.69 -10.58 -18.33
CA ALA A 3 3.80 -10.24 -17.44
C ALA A 3 4.48 -8.94 -17.90
N VAL A 4 4.94 -8.89 -19.16
CA VAL A 4 5.68 -7.75 -19.77
C VAL A 4 4.96 -6.40 -19.70
N ALA A 5 3.62 -6.40 -19.71
CA ALA A 5 2.84 -5.17 -19.57
C ALA A 5 2.82 -4.64 -18.13
N GLN A 6 2.84 -5.54 -17.14
CA GLN A 6 2.77 -5.22 -15.73
C GLN A 6 4.14 -4.76 -15.18
N GLU A 7 5.24 -5.23 -15.76
CA GLU A 7 6.61 -4.80 -15.42
C GLU A 7 6.85 -3.33 -15.82
N ASN A 8 6.38 -2.94 -17.01
CA ASN A 8 6.48 -1.54 -17.47
C ASN A 8 5.61 -0.58 -16.63
N GLU A 9 4.45 -1.03 -16.15
CA GLU A 9 3.56 -0.19 -15.33
C GLU A 9 4.18 0.14 -13.98
N TYR A 10 4.86 -0.82 -13.34
CA TYR A 10 5.58 -0.55 -12.10
C TYR A 10 6.79 0.36 -12.29
N ASP A 11 7.51 0.24 -13.41
CA ASP A 11 8.63 1.14 -13.71
C ASP A 11 8.15 2.59 -13.85
N ASP A 12 7.04 2.82 -14.57
CA ASP A 12 6.43 4.16 -14.71
C ASP A 12 5.98 4.74 -13.36
N GLU A 13 5.37 3.92 -12.50
CA GLU A 13 4.96 4.34 -11.14
C GLU A 13 6.16 4.65 -10.25
N ILE A 14 7.23 3.84 -10.32
CA ILE A 14 8.46 4.07 -9.55
C ILE A 14 9.12 5.38 -9.99
N GLU A 15 9.24 5.61 -11.29
CA GLU A 15 9.79 6.86 -11.84
C GLU A 15 8.97 8.08 -11.41
N LEU A 16 7.65 7.97 -11.38
CA LEU A 16 6.77 9.04 -10.90
C LEU A 16 6.98 9.36 -9.42
N VAL A 17 7.10 8.33 -8.57
CA VAL A 17 7.39 8.48 -7.14
C VAL A 17 8.78 9.09 -6.94
N LEU A 18 9.79 8.61 -7.65
CA LEU A 18 11.15 9.17 -7.59
C LEU A 18 11.18 10.63 -8.04
N ALA A 19 10.48 10.98 -9.14
CA ALA A 19 10.38 12.35 -9.63
C ALA A 19 9.74 13.29 -8.60
N TYR A 20 8.69 12.85 -7.91
CA TYR A 20 8.07 13.60 -6.81
C TYR A 20 9.08 13.94 -5.70
N HIS A 21 9.97 12.99 -5.39
CA HIS A 21 11.07 13.16 -4.42
C HIS A 21 12.36 13.72 -5.04
N LYS A 22 12.32 14.28 -6.26
CA LYS A 22 13.48 14.86 -6.96
C LYS A 22 14.65 13.89 -7.11
N GLY A 23 14.36 12.61 -7.27
CA GLY A 23 15.33 11.52 -7.36
C GLY A 23 15.91 11.07 -6.02
N ASP A 24 15.47 11.60 -4.88
CA ASP A 24 15.88 11.10 -3.56
C ASP A 24 15.13 9.81 -3.22
N ALA A 25 15.74 8.69 -3.59
CA ALA A 25 15.21 7.36 -3.33
C ALA A 25 15.04 7.06 -1.83
N ARG A 26 15.86 7.64 -0.94
CA ARG A 26 15.70 7.41 0.51
C ARG A 26 14.46 8.13 1.04
N ALA A 27 14.24 9.38 0.61
CA ALA A 27 13.04 10.13 0.97
C ALA A 27 11.76 9.44 0.43
N ALA A 28 11.82 8.92 -0.80
CA ALA A 28 10.72 8.15 -1.40
C ALA A 28 10.40 6.88 -0.60
N ILE A 29 11.42 6.07 -0.26
CA ILE A 29 11.23 4.86 0.55
C ILE A 29 10.70 5.22 1.95
N GLU A 30 11.20 6.29 2.57
CA GLU A 30 10.70 6.75 3.87
C GLU A 30 9.21 7.11 3.80
N ALA A 31 8.77 7.80 2.74
CA ALA A 31 7.37 8.14 2.53
C ALA A 31 6.51 6.87 2.36
N LEU A 32 6.93 5.92 1.52
CA LEU A 32 6.21 4.66 1.33
C LEU A 32 6.10 3.83 2.61
N LEU A 33 7.14 3.83 3.45
CA LEU A 33 7.11 3.15 4.75
C LEU A 33 6.10 3.81 5.70
N LYS A 34 6.02 5.15 5.72
CA LYS A 34 5.01 5.89 6.50
C LYS A 34 3.61 5.62 6.01
N ASP A 35 3.38 5.59 4.70
CA ASP A 35 2.09 5.28 4.10
C ASP A 35 1.67 3.84 4.42
N ARG A 36 2.61 2.89 4.36
CA ARG A 36 2.39 1.51 4.80
C ARG A 36 1.94 1.47 6.26
N ASP A 37 2.65 2.13 7.16
CA ASP A 37 2.32 2.16 8.59
C ASP A 37 0.94 2.79 8.83
N PHE A 38 0.60 3.85 8.10
CA PHE A 38 -0.72 4.47 8.12
C PHE A 38 -1.81 3.50 7.67
N LEU A 39 -1.65 2.82 6.53
CA LEU A 39 -2.63 1.87 6.01
C LEU A 39 -2.81 0.67 6.94
N VAL A 40 -1.73 0.15 7.53
CA VAL A 40 -1.81 -0.92 8.55
C VAL A 40 -2.67 -0.50 9.73
N LYS A 41 -2.50 0.76 10.20
CA LYS A 41 -3.33 1.30 11.28
C LYS A 41 -4.79 1.44 10.87
N GLU A 42 -5.08 1.93 9.67
CA GLU A 42 -6.46 2.06 9.17
C GLU A 42 -7.14 0.69 9.04
N VAL A 43 -6.43 -0.33 8.55
CA VAL A 43 -6.97 -1.70 8.50
C VAL A 43 -7.25 -2.24 9.91
N ALA A 44 -6.39 -1.97 10.89
CA ALA A 44 -6.62 -2.36 12.27
C ALA A 44 -7.87 -1.68 12.86
N ILE A 45 -8.04 -0.38 12.60
CA ILE A 45 -9.22 0.38 13.01
C ILE A 45 -10.47 -0.19 12.35
N ALA A 46 -10.44 -0.40 11.04
CA ALA A 46 -11.56 -0.99 10.29
C ALA A 46 -11.94 -2.36 10.85
N SER A 47 -10.97 -3.20 11.18
CA SER A 47 -11.16 -4.53 11.77
C SER A 47 -11.90 -4.48 13.12
N MET A 48 -11.74 -3.40 13.88
CA MET A 48 -12.45 -3.17 15.15
C MET A 48 -13.81 -2.51 14.96
N ALA A 49 -13.95 -1.63 13.97
CA ALA A 49 -15.15 -0.84 13.73
C ALA A 49 -16.26 -1.61 13.01
N VAL A 50 -15.91 -2.55 12.13
CA VAL A 50 -16.91 -3.31 11.35
C VAL A 50 -17.38 -4.56 12.10
N SER A 51 -18.70 -4.80 12.08
CA SER A 51 -19.27 -6.02 12.66
C SER A 51 -19.18 -7.19 11.68
N HIS A 52 -19.07 -8.41 12.21
CA HIS A 52 -19.01 -9.64 11.41
C HIS A 52 -20.23 -9.84 10.50
N GLY A 53 -21.41 -9.39 10.94
CA GLY A 53 -22.64 -9.45 10.14
C GLY A 53 -22.62 -8.46 8.96
N TYR A 54 -22.08 -7.25 9.18
CA TYR A 54 -22.02 -6.20 8.16
C TYR A 54 -21.12 -6.60 6.97
N THR A 55 -19.98 -7.23 7.26
CA THR A 55 -19.00 -7.68 6.26
C THR A 55 -19.26 -9.11 5.77
N ARG A 56 -20.42 -9.71 6.08
CA ARG A 56 -20.79 -11.09 5.71
C ARG A 56 -19.70 -12.12 6.07
N GLY A 57 -19.13 -11.96 7.25
CA GLY A 57 -18.12 -12.85 7.79
C GLY A 57 -16.68 -12.54 7.41
N TRP A 58 -16.43 -11.62 6.48
CA TRP A 58 -15.08 -11.15 6.18
C TRP A 58 -14.56 -10.22 7.27
N LYS A 59 -13.29 -10.30 7.64
CA LYS A 59 -12.68 -9.38 8.62
C LYS A 59 -11.37 -8.84 8.05
N PRO A 60 -11.20 -7.50 7.98
CA PRO A 60 -9.91 -6.92 7.59
C PRO A 60 -8.82 -7.43 8.52
N THR A 61 -7.73 -7.93 7.94
CA THR A 61 -6.56 -8.41 8.68
C THR A 61 -5.32 -7.81 8.06
N VAL A 62 -4.39 -7.40 8.91
CA VAL A 62 -3.06 -6.97 8.48
C VAL A 62 -2.16 -8.20 8.41
N PHE A 63 -1.48 -8.38 7.28
CA PHE A 63 -0.44 -9.39 7.17
C PHE A 63 0.84 -8.82 7.78
N VAL A 64 1.04 -9.06 9.07
CA VAL A 64 2.29 -8.70 9.76
C VAL A 64 3.19 -9.93 9.68
N LYS A 65 4.35 -9.78 9.02
CA LYS A 65 5.40 -10.80 8.98
C LYS A 65 6.23 -10.75 10.26
#